data_AF-A0ABD0Q322-F1
#
_entry.id   AF-A0ABD0Q322-F1
#
_cell.length_a   1.000
_cell.length_b   1.000
_cell.length_c   1.000
_cell.angle_alpha   90.00
_cell.angle_beta   90.00
_cell.angle_gamma   90.00
#
_symmetry.space_group_name_H-M   'P 1'
#
loop_
_entity.id
_entity.type
_entity.pdbx_description
1 polymer ?
#
loop_
_entity_poly.entity_id
_entity_poly.type
_entity_poly.pdbx_seq_one_letter_code
_entity_poly.pdbx_strand_id
1 'polypeptide(L)'
;DHYDWGLRAIKSVLVVAGSLKRGDPGRPEDQVLMRALRDFNVPKIVTDDMPVFMGLIGDLFPALDVPRKRDMDFEKFVKQSVLDLKLQAEDNFVLK
;
A
#
# COMPACT_ATOMS: atom_id res chain seq x y z
N ASP A 1 -19.67 -10.47 4.67
CA ASP A 1 -18.39 -10.51 5.39
C ASP A 1 -17.26 -10.98 4.51
N HIS A 2 -16.44 -10.04 4.05
CA HIS A 2 -15.23 -10.29 3.25
C HIS A 2 -13.94 -9.80 3.94
N TYR A 3 -14.04 -9.14 5.09
CA TYR A 3 -12.88 -8.66 5.85
C TYR A 3 -12.35 -9.73 6.80
N ASP A 4 -11.06 -10.06 6.67
CA ASP A 4 -10.33 -10.94 7.58
C ASP A 4 -9.44 -10.11 8.53
N TRP A 5 -9.89 -9.99 9.78
CA TRP A 5 -9.17 -9.31 10.86
C TRP A 5 -8.45 -10.29 11.81
N GLY A 6 -8.33 -11.57 11.43
CA GLY A 6 -7.70 -12.59 12.27
C GLY A 6 -6.21 -12.37 12.50
N LEU A 7 -5.65 -13.05 13.52
CA LEU A 7 -4.23 -12.93 13.91
C LEU A 7 -3.24 -13.26 12.78
N ARG A 8 -3.64 -14.06 11.79
CA ARG A 8 -2.82 -14.36 10.59
C ARG A 8 -2.64 -13.13 9.70
N ALA A 9 -3.67 -12.30 9.56
CA ALA A 9 -3.57 -11.03 8.83
C ALA A 9 -2.62 -10.07 9.56
N ILE A 10 -2.71 -9.98 10.88
CA ILE A 10 -1.84 -9.14 11.72
C ILE A 10 -0.37 -9.58 11.58
N LYS A 11 -0.08 -10.89 11.67
CA LYS A 11 1.28 -11.42 11.49
C LYS A 11 1.85 -11.00 10.12
N SER A 12 1.04 -11.04 9.07
CA SER A 12 1.48 -10.69 7.71
C SER A 12 1.88 -9.21 7.61
N VAL A 13 1.10 -8.31 8.21
CA VAL A 13 1.45 -6.87 8.29
C VAL A 13 2.80 -6.67 8.99
N LEU A 14 3.03 -7.35 10.12
CA LEU A 14 4.30 -7.23 10.87
C LEU A 14 5.51 -7.74 10.07
N VAL A 15 5.35 -8.84 9.33
CA VAL A 15 6.42 -9.36 8.45
C VAL A 15 6.78 -8.35 7.34
N VAL A 16 5.76 -7.71 6.74
CA VAL A 16 5.96 -6.66 5.74
C VAL A 16 6.64 -5.43 6.36
N ALA A 17 6.17 -4.96 7.52
CA ALA A 17 6.77 -3.84 8.25
C ALA A 17 8.24 -4.11 8.57
N GLY A 18 8.57 -5.31 9.07
CA GLY A 18 9.96 -5.69 9.33
C GLY A 18 10.83 -5.69 8.07
N SER A 19 10.26 -6.08 6.93
CA SER A 19 10.97 -6.04 5.64
C SER A 19 11.21 -4.61 5.16
N LEU A 20 10.23 -3.72 5.32
CA LEU A 20 10.37 -2.29 5.03
C LEU A 20 11.45 -1.63 5.92
N LYS A 21 11.45 -1.90 7.23
CA LYS A 21 12.45 -1.36 8.16
C LYS A 21 13.86 -1.84 7.84
N ARG A 22 14.05 -3.12 7.47
CA ARG A 22 15.38 -3.62 7.05
C ARG A 22 15.86 -2.99 5.73
N GLY A 23 14.95 -2.67 4.82
CA GLY A 23 15.28 -1.98 3.57
C GLY A 23 15.58 -0.49 3.73
N ASP A 24 15.13 0.12 4.83
CA ASP A 24 15.34 1.54 5.15
C ASP A 24 15.50 1.72 6.68
N PRO A 25 16.67 1.34 7.24
CA PRO A 25 16.88 1.31 8.70
C PRO A 25 16.75 2.68 9.37
N GLY A 26 17.01 3.77 8.64
CA GLY A 26 16.90 5.14 9.14
C GLY A 26 15.47 5.66 9.23
N ARG A 27 14.51 5.02 8.56
CA ARG A 27 13.12 5.48 8.57
C ARG A 27 12.47 5.30 9.94
N PRO A 28 11.75 6.32 10.46
CA PRO A 28 10.98 6.21 11.69
C PRO A 28 10.00 5.03 11.69
N GLU A 29 9.90 4.32 12.81
CA GLU A 29 9.10 3.07 12.90
C GLU A 29 7.59 3.30 12.74
N ASP A 30 7.09 4.45 13.19
CA ASP A 30 5.72 4.90 12.99
C ASP A 30 5.36 5.03 11.50
N GLN A 31 6.26 5.61 10.68
CA GLN A 31 6.10 5.67 9.23
C GLN A 31 6.11 4.29 8.58
N VAL A 32 6.99 3.40 9.06
CA VAL A 32 7.06 2.02 8.57
C VAL A 32 5.76 1.28 8.88
N LEU A 33 5.26 1.40 10.11
CA LEU A 33 4.06 0.71 10.57
C LEU A 33 2.81 1.23 9.85
N MET A 34 2.67 2.55 9.76
CA MET A 34 1.57 3.19 9.02
C MET A 34 1.55 2.72 7.56
N ARG A 35 2.70 2.75 6.87
CA ARG A 35 2.81 2.32 5.48
C ARG A 35 2.45 0.85 5.31
N ALA A 36 2.99 -0.03 6.17
CA ALA A 36 2.70 -1.45 6.12
C ALA A 36 1.22 -1.74 6.34
N LEU A 37 0.59 -1.07 7.32
CA LEU A 37 -0.82 -1.23 7.63
C LEU A 37 -1.71 -0.72 6.49
N ARG A 38 -1.41 0.45 5.94
CA ARG A 38 -2.16 1.03 4.82
C ARG A 38 -2.02 0.16 3.57
N ASP A 39 -0.80 -0.03 3.08
CA ASP A 39 -0.55 -0.65 1.77
C ASP A 39 -1.00 -2.13 1.75
N PHE A 40 -0.94 -2.85 2.89
CA PHE A 40 -1.41 -4.22 3.00
C PHE A 40 -2.95 -4.35 3.00
N ASN A 41 -3.66 -3.33 3.49
CA ASN A 41 -5.12 -3.37 3.62
C ASN A 41 -5.83 -2.69 2.44
N VAL A 42 -5.26 -1.65 1.81
CA VAL A 42 -5.84 -0.97 0.63
C VAL A 42 -6.42 -1.93 -0.43
N PRO A 43 -5.73 -3.00 -0.88
CA PRO A 43 -6.30 -3.89 -1.90
C PRO A 43 -7.49 -4.75 -1.41
N LYS A 44 -7.74 -4.79 -0.10
CA LYS A 44 -8.84 -5.56 0.52
C LYS A 44 -10.05 -4.69 0.85
N ILE A 45 -9.88 -3.37 0.90
CA ILE A 45 -10.94 -2.41 1.18
C ILE A 45 -11.72 -2.14 -0.10
N VAL A 46 -13.05 -2.24 -0.01
CA VAL A 46 -13.92 -1.87 -1.15
C VAL A 46 -13.89 -0.36 -1.36
N THR A 47 -14.09 0.09 -2.60
CA THR A 47 -13.98 1.50 -2.96
C THR A 47 -14.84 2.41 -2.08
N ASP A 48 -16.06 1.99 -1.75
CA ASP A 48 -17.01 2.76 -0.95
C ASP A 48 -16.52 2.98 0.50
N ASP A 49 -15.74 2.04 1.05
CA ASP A 49 -15.20 2.09 2.42
C ASP A 49 -13.83 2.78 2.48
N MET A 50 -13.22 3.10 1.33
CA MET A 50 -11.88 3.69 1.26
C MET A 50 -11.75 5.02 2.04
N PRO A 51 -12.72 5.97 1.96
CA PRO A 51 -12.63 7.21 2.73
C PRO A 51 -12.64 6.96 4.25
N VAL A 52 -13.46 6.02 4.71
CA VAL A 52 -13.55 5.65 6.13
C VAL A 52 -12.24 5.01 6.59
N PHE A 53 -11.70 4.08 5.80
CA PHE A 53 -10.41 3.44 6.09
C PHE A 53 -9.27 4.46 6.19
N MET A 54 -9.18 5.40 5.24
CA MET A 54 -8.16 6.44 5.27
C MET A 54 -8.34 7.41 6.44
N GLY A 55 -9.59 7.70 6.83
CA GLY A 55 -9.91 8.45 8.06
C GLY A 55 -9.35 7.76 9.30
N LEU A 56 -9.61 6.46 9.46
CA LEU A 56 -9.09 5.67 10.58
C LEU A 56 -7.55 5.62 10.61
N ILE A 57 -6.89 5.55 9.45
CA ILE A 57 -5.42 5.65 9.38
C ILE A 57 -4.95 7.02 9.87
N GLY A 58 -5.63 8.10 9.47
CA GLY A 58 -5.31 9.46 9.91
C GLY A 58 -5.49 9.66 11.42
N ASP A 59 -6.51 9.05 12.02
CA ASP A 59 -6.74 9.09 13.46
C ASP A 59 -5.65 8.33 14.25
N LEU A 60 -5.18 7.20 13.72
CA LEU A 60 -4.14 6.37 14.36
C LEU A 60 -2.73 6.92 14.19
N PHE A 61 -2.45 7.60 13.07
CA PHE A 61 -1.14 8.15 12.71
C PHE A 61 -1.27 9.66 12.38
N PRO A 62 -1.60 10.49 13.38
CA PRO A 62 -1.84 11.91 13.15
C PRO A 62 -0.59 12.60 12.61
N ALA A 63 -0.79 13.49 11.62
CA ALA A 63 0.26 14.28 10.95
C ALA A 63 1.36 13.47 10.21
N LEU A 64 1.16 12.16 9.99
CA LEU A 64 2.06 11.34 9.19
C LEU A 64 1.53 11.20 7.76
N ASP A 65 2.09 11.96 6.82
CA ASP A 65 1.89 11.72 5.39
C ASP A 65 3.06 10.92 4.82
N VAL A 66 2.82 9.62 4.59
CA VAL A 66 3.84 8.70 4.10
C VAL A 66 3.46 8.25 2.68
N PRO A 67 4.13 8.71 1.63
CA PRO A 67 3.77 8.35 0.26
C PRO A 67 3.94 6.84 0.01
N ARG A 68 3.14 6.28 -0.90
CA ARG A 68 3.27 4.89 -1.35
C ARG A 68 4.67 4.64 -1.94
N LYS A 69 5.19 3.41 -1.77
CA LYS A 69 6.45 3.04 -2.44
C LYS A 69 6.16 2.87 -3.92
N ARG A 70 6.90 3.59 -4.75
CA ARG A 70 6.83 3.47 -6.21
C ARG A 70 8.15 2.98 -6.74
N ASP A 71 8.07 2.13 -7.75
CA ASP A 71 9.20 1.68 -8.55
C ASP A 71 8.99 2.23 -9.95
N MET A 72 9.62 3.38 -10.22
CA MET A 72 9.38 4.14 -11.45
C MET A 72 9.85 3.39 -12.70
N ASP A 73 10.90 2.58 -12.57
CA ASP A 73 11.41 1.76 -13.67
C ASP A 73 10.43 0.62 -13.97
N PHE A 74 9.94 -0.06 -12.93
CA PHE A 74 8.91 -1.09 -13.09
C PHE A 74 7.62 -0.53 -13.70
N GLU A 75 7.14 0.61 -13.20
CA GLU A 75 5.95 1.27 -13.75
C GLU A 75 6.12 1.65 -15.23
N LYS A 76 7.32 2.06 -15.65
CA LYS A 76 7.64 2.33 -17.06
C LYS A 76 7.52 1.07 -17.92
N PHE A 77 8.06 -0.06 -17.46
CA PHE A 77 7.94 -1.33 -18.18
C PHE A 77 6.48 -1.82 -18.28
N VAL A 78 5.70 -1.64 -17.21
CA VAL A 78 4.26 -1.95 -17.22
C VAL A 78 3.55 -1.09 -18.26
N LYS A 79 3.78 0.23 -18.26
CA LYS A 79 3.17 1.15 -19.25
C LYS A 79 3.53 0.75 -20.68
N GLN A 80 4.80 0.45 -20.96
CA GLN A 80 5.22 0.02 -22.29
C GLN A 80 4.51 -1.28 -22.72
N SER A 81 4.46 -2.28 -21.83
CA SER A 81 3.81 -3.57 -22.13
C SER A 81 2.32 -3.42 -22.44
N VAL A 82 1.63 -2.52 -21.74
CA VAL A 82 0.20 -2.23 -21.98
C VAL A 82 -0.01 -1.59 -23.35
N LEU A 83 0.86 -0.66 -23.75
CA LEU A 83 0.82 -0.04 -25.07
C LEU A 83 1.13 -1.03 -26.19
N ASP A 84 2.10 -1.93 -25.98
CA ASP A 84 2.46 -2.98 -26.95
C ASP A 84 1.29 -3.96 -27.18
N LEU A 85 0.51 -4.22 -26.13
CA LEU A 85 -0.74 -4.99 -26.19
C LEU A 85 -1.94 -4.19 -26.74
N LYS A 86 -1.72 -2.92 -27.13
CA LYS A 86 -2.76 -2.00 -27.64
C LYS A 86 -3.89 -1.76 -26.64
N LEU A 87 -3.59 -1.79 -25.35
CA LEU A 87 -4.52 -1.50 -24.26
C LEU A 87 -4.33 -0.05 -23.76
N GLN A 88 -5.28 0.41 -22.95
CA GLN A 88 -5.22 1.75 -22.33
C GLN A 88 -4.40 1.71 -21.04
N ALA A 89 -3.28 2.46 -21.02
CA ALA A 89 -2.41 2.57 -19.85
C ALA A 89 -2.96 3.57 -18.83
N GLU A 90 -4.03 3.21 -18.13
CA GLU A 90 -4.55 4.00 -17.00
C GLU A 90 -3.60 3.93 -15.78
N ASP A 91 -3.41 5.04 -15.08
CA ASP A 91 -2.51 5.07 -13.92
C ASP A 91 -2.96 4.12 -12.79
N ASN A 92 -4.27 3.95 -12.60
CA ASN A 92 -4.80 2.98 -11.64
C ASN A 92 -4.47 1.53 -12.00
N PHE A 93 -4.34 1.23 -13.30
CA PHE A 93 -3.94 -0.09 -13.77
C PHE A 93 -2.45 -0.33 -13.54
N VAL A 94 -1.62 0.69 -13.74
CA VAL A 94 -0.17 0.62 -13.52
C VAL A 94 0.18 0.52 -12.02
N LEU A 95 -0.65 1.12 -11.17
CA LEU A 95 -0.48 1.12 -9.72
C LEU A 95 -1.10 -0.10 -9.02
N LYS A 96 -1.92 -0.91 -9.67
CA LYS A 96 -2.52 -2.14 -9.08
C LYS A 96 -1.61 -3.35 -9.27
#